data_AF-A0A369RNX6-F1
#
_entry.id   AF-A0A369RNX6-F1
#
_cell.length_a   1.000
_cell.length_b   1.000
_cell.length_c   1.000
_cell.angle_alpha   90.00
_cell.angle_beta   90.00
_cell.angle_gamma   90.00
#
_symmetry.space_group_name_H-M   'P 1'
#
loop_
_entity.id
_entity.type
_entity.pdbx_description
1 polymer ?
#
loop_
_entity_poly.entity_id
_entity_poly.type
_entity_poly.pdbx_seq_one_letter_code
_entity_poly.pdbx_strand_id
1 'polypeptide(L)'
;MDKEQRQAIVDHWDTLAESMPSNHMTNRLIAEGVLSPTDLQEINAKETENKKNTTILNKILASVSPDCYAIFIDALRQIPNKNSRLADMIESRFKEQASADYRSDASKSNNLSSARKRQTVGQLGKEMELQWLFFSL
;
A
#
# COMPACT_ATOMS: atom_id res chain seq x y z
N MET A 1 -0.64 2.92 10.50
CA MET A 1 -0.04 3.03 9.16
C MET A 1 -0.08 1.66 8.49
N ASP A 2 -0.55 1.61 7.25
CA ASP A 2 -0.81 0.36 6.53
C ASP A 2 0.44 -0.25 5.88
N LYS A 3 0.35 -1.52 5.49
CA LYS A 3 1.48 -2.26 4.90
C LYS A 3 1.98 -1.62 3.60
N GLU A 4 1.08 -1.16 2.72
CA GLU A 4 1.47 -0.52 1.46
C GLU A 4 2.17 0.83 1.71
N GLN A 5 1.71 1.59 2.69
CA GLN A 5 2.36 2.84 3.11
C GLN A 5 3.79 2.57 3.63
N ARG A 6 3.97 1.47 4.39
CA ARG A 6 5.28 1.07 4.91
C ARG A 6 6.21 0.69 3.77
N GLN A 7 5.69 -0.08 2.82
CA GLN A 7 6.44 -0.49 1.65
C GLN A 7 6.86 0.71 0.79
N ALA A 8 5.99 1.70 0.59
CA ALA A 8 6.31 2.89 -0.20
C ALA A 8 7.48 3.70 0.37
N ILE A 9 7.60 3.76 1.71
CA ILE A 9 8.75 4.39 2.38
C ILE A 9 10.02 3.55 2.19
N VAL A 10 9.92 2.24 2.36
CA VAL A 10 11.06 1.32 2.20
C VAL A 10 11.60 1.33 0.76
N ASP A 11 10.71 1.36 -0.23
CA ASP A 11 11.09 1.39 -1.65
C ASP A 11 11.90 2.64 -2.03
N HIS A 12 11.76 3.75 -1.29
CA HIS A 12 12.47 5.01 -1.53
C HIS A 12 13.44 5.36 -0.39
N TRP A 13 13.81 4.37 0.42
CA TRP A 13 14.60 4.56 1.64
C TRP A 13 15.90 5.31 1.39
N ASP A 14 16.67 4.89 0.37
CA ASP A 14 17.99 5.47 0.10
C ASP A 14 17.89 6.95 -0.31
N THR A 15 16.91 7.27 -1.16
CA THR A 15 16.66 8.66 -1.59
C THR A 15 16.20 9.53 -0.42
N LEU A 16 15.36 8.99 0.46
CA LEU A 16 14.90 9.68 1.66
C LEU A 16 16.03 9.88 2.67
N ALA A 17 16.90 8.88 2.85
CA ALA A 17 18.05 8.99 3.72
C ALA A 17 19.02 10.08 3.24
N GLU A 18 19.25 10.21 1.93
CA GLU A 18 20.20 11.18 1.39
C GLU A 18 19.65 12.61 1.24
N SER A 19 18.38 12.76 0.87
CA SER A 19 17.84 14.05 0.40
C SER A 19 16.87 14.72 1.38
N MET A 20 16.45 14.04 2.44
CA MET A 20 15.49 14.60 3.40
C MET A 20 16.16 15.65 4.31
N PRO A 21 15.53 16.81 4.55
CA PRO A 21 16.07 17.81 5.46
C PRO A 21 15.71 17.44 6.91
N SER A 22 16.67 16.86 7.62
CA SER A 22 16.44 16.30 8.97
C SER A 22 15.83 17.32 9.94
N ASN A 23 16.37 18.53 10.00
CA ASN A 23 15.93 19.58 10.93
C ASN A 23 14.46 19.99 10.72
N HIS A 24 14.02 20.16 9.46
CA HIS A 24 12.63 20.53 9.17
C HIS A 24 11.67 19.40 9.51
N MET A 25 12.02 18.17 9.15
CA MET A 25 11.20 17.00 9.42
C MET A 25 11.07 16.75 10.92
N THR A 26 12.17 16.83 11.67
CA THR A 26 12.14 16.57 13.11
C THR A 26 11.28 17.61 13.84
N ASN A 27 11.43 18.89 13.51
CA ASN A 27 10.61 19.96 14.11
C ASN A 27 9.12 19.75 13.85
N ARG A 28 8.75 19.37 12.60
CA ARG A 28 7.34 19.17 12.27
C ARG A 28 6.76 17.92 12.92
N LEU A 29 7.49 16.81 12.89
CA LEU A 29 7.04 15.56 13.52
C LEU A 29 6.89 15.67 15.04
N ILE A 30 7.68 16.52 15.70
CA ILE A 30 7.48 16.83 17.13
C ILE A 30 6.25 17.71 17.33
N ALA A 31 6.05 18.74 16.50
CA ALA A 31 4.90 19.63 16.61
C ALA A 31 3.56 18.86 16.46
N GLU A 32 3.55 17.84 15.60
CA GLU A 32 2.39 16.97 15.35
C GLU A 32 2.34 15.77 16.32
N GLY A 33 3.26 15.69 17.29
CA GLY A 33 3.28 14.65 18.33
C GLY A 33 3.69 13.25 17.86
N VAL A 34 4.24 13.12 16.65
CA VAL A 34 4.73 11.85 16.09
C VAL A 34 6.08 11.45 16.72
N LEU A 35 6.94 12.43 16.99
CA LEU A 35 8.23 12.23 17.67
C LEU A 35 8.21 12.90 19.04
N SER A 36 8.93 12.31 19.99
CA SER A 36 9.12 12.90 21.30
C SER A 36 10.37 13.81 21.35
N PRO A 37 10.45 14.73 22.32
CA PRO A 37 11.69 15.50 22.55
C PRO A 37 12.91 14.62 22.84
N THR A 38 12.71 13.41 23.38
CA THR A 38 13.80 12.44 23.60
C THR A 38 14.34 11.93 22.26
N ASP A 39 13.46 11.66 21.30
CA ASP A 39 13.86 11.23 19.95
C ASP A 39 14.65 12.35 19.24
N LEU A 40 14.29 13.62 19.47
CA LEU A 40 15.04 14.77 18.96
C LEU A 40 16.49 14.76 19.42
N GLN A 41 16.73 14.46 20.70
CA GLN A 41 18.09 14.40 21.24
C GLN A 41 18.88 13.26 20.59
N GLU A 42 18.26 12.09 20.39
CA GLU A 42 18.87 10.96 19.71
C GLU A 42 19.23 11.28 18.25
N ILE A 43 18.35 11.98 17.54
CA ILE A 43 18.55 12.40 16.15
C ILE A 43 19.65 13.46 16.09
N ASN A 44 19.62 14.48 16.95
CA ASN A 44 20.65 15.53 16.96
C ASN A 44 22.03 15.02 17.37
N ALA A 45 22.11 13.91 18.12
CA ALA A 45 23.36 13.25 18.45
C ALA A 45 24.03 12.55 17.25
N LYS A 46 23.35 12.39 16.10
CA LYS A 46 23.96 11.80 14.90
C LYS A 46 24.79 12.83 14.14
N GLU A 47 25.94 12.37 13.66
CA GLU A 47 26.95 13.22 13.01
C GLU A 47 26.58 13.65 11.58
N THR A 48 25.92 12.78 10.82
CA THR A 48 25.60 13.03 9.39
C THR A 48 24.10 13.16 9.17
N GLU A 49 23.70 14.00 8.21
CA GLU A 49 22.29 14.14 7.77
C GLU A 49 21.67 12.77 7.43
N ASN A 50 22.41 11.91 6.72
CA ASN A 50 21.93 10.57 6.39
C ASN A 50 21.61 9.71 7.64
N LYS A 51 22.47 9.75 8.67
CA LYS A 51 22.20 9.04 9.94
C LYS A 51 21.02 9.65 10.69
N LYS A 52 20.82 10.97 10.60
CA LYS A 52 19.63 11.64 11.17
C LYS A 52 18.37 11.16 10.48
N ASN A 53 18.36 11.20 9.14
CA ASN A 53 17.21 10.81 8.32
C ASN A 53 16.84 9.34 8.49
N THR A 54 17.81 8.43 8.51
CA THR A 54 17.55 7.01 8.78
C THR A 54 16.98 6.78 10.18
N THR A 55 17.42 7.55 11.18
CA THR A 55 16.84 7.49 12.52
C THR A 55 15.39 7.97 12.52
N ILE A 56 15.08 9.08 11.83
CA ILE A 56 13.71 9.59 11.67
C ILE A 56 12.81 8.55 10.99
N LEU A 57 13.27 7.97 9.87
CA LEU A 57 12.52 6.96 9.11
C LEU A 57 12.23 5.71 9.96
N ASN A 58 13.21 5.24 10.74
CA ASN A 58 13.00 4.11 11.66
C ASN A 58 11.91 4.41 12.70
N LYS A 59 11.90 5.62 13.27
CA LYS A 59 10.88 6.02 14.25
C LYS A 59 9.49 6.11 13.62
N ILE A 60 9.40 6.60 12.37
CA ILE A 60 8.15 6.63 11.60
C ILE A 60 7.63 5.22 11.35
N LEU A 61 8.49 4.29 10.89
CA LEU A 61 8.09 2.89 10.65
C LEU A 61 7.72 2.15 11.95
N ALA A 62 8.33 2.50 13.07
CA ALA A 62 7.98 1.97 14.38
C ALA A 62 6.66 2.55 14.93
N SER A 63 6.19 3.67 14.39
CA SER A 63 4.95 4.29 14.85
C SER A 63 3.73 3.42 14.53
N VAL A 64 2.84 3.32 15.51
CA VAL A 64 1.56 2.58 15.41
C VAL A 64 0.45 3.48 14.85
N SER A 65 0.66 4.80 14.86
CA SER A 65 -0.37 5.75 14.47
C SER A 65 -0.80 5.58 13.00
N PRO A 66 -2.12 5.51 12.71
CA PRO A 66 -2.62 5.51 11.33
C PRO A 66 -2.27 6.80 10.59
N ASP A 67 -2.26 7.94 11.28
CA ASP A 67 -2.08 9.26 10.68
C ASP A 67 -0.60 9.62 10.46
N CYS A 68 0.32 8.82 11.01
CA CYS A 68 1.76 9.07 10.92
C CYS A 68 2.25 9.23 9.47
N TYR A 69 1.72 8.43 8.54
CA TYR A 69 2.05 8.53 7.12
C TYR A 69 1.56 9.85 6.51
N ALA A 70 0.31 10.23 6.77
CA ALA A 70 -0.24 11.49 6.28
C ALA A 70 0.53 12.70 6.80
N ILE A 71 0.85 12.71 8.11
CA ILE A 71 1.66 13.75 8.74
C ILE A 71 3.06 13.82 8.12
N PHE A 72 3.68 12.67 7.85
CA PHE A 72 4.99 12.61 7.20
C PHE A 72 4.98 13.19 5.78
N ILE A 73 3.98 12.84 4.96
CA ILE A 73 3.83 13.39 3.61
C ILE A 73 3.54 14.89 3.65
N ASP A 74 2.69 15.33 4.58
CA ASP A 74 2.36 16.75 4.74
C ASP A 74 3.59 17.55 5.18
N ALA A 75 4.40 17.02 6.09
CA ALA A 75 5.68 17.61 6.49
C ALA A 75 6.65 17.73 5.30
N LEU A 76 6.69 16.74 4.40
CA LEU A 76 7.50 16.81 3.18
C LEU A 76 7.01 17.89 2.21
N ARG A 77 5.68 18.04 2.04
CA ARG A 77 5.06 19.05 1.16
C ARG A 77 5.23 20.47 1.67
N GLN A 78 5.23 20.67 2.99
CA GLN A 78 5.38 21.99 3.58
C GLN A 78 6.80 22.56 3.49
N ILE A 79 7.78 21.79 3.01
CA ILE A 79 9.14 22.30 2.80
C ILE A 79 9.19 23.06 1.46
N PRO A 80 9.45 24.39 1.46
CA PRO A 80 9.32 25.26 0.29
C PRO A 80 10.41 25.08 -0.80
N ASN A 81 11.20 24.01 -0.75
CA ASN A 81 12.24 23.67 -1.73
C ASN A 81 11.93 22.32 -2.40
N LYS A 82 12.85 21.79 -3.24
CA LYS A 82 12.76 20.60 -4.13
C LYS A 82 12.13 19.28 -3.57
N ASN A 83 11.65 19.25 -2.33
CA ASN A 83 11.08 18.11 -1.63
C ASN A 83 9.59 17.86 -1.90
N SER A 84 8.86 18.79 -2.55
CA SER A 84 7.52 18.45 -3.08
C SER A 84 7.60 17.22 -4.00
N ARG A 85 8.69 17.13 -4.78
CA ARG A 85 8.95 16.01 -5.68
C ARG A 85 9.18 14.69 -4.94
N LEU A 86 9.68 14.71 -3.71
CA LEU A 86 9.84 13.51 -2.88
C LEU A 86 8.48 13.02 -2.38
N ALA A 87 7.61 13.93 -1.93
CA ALA A 87 6.24 13.59 -1.56
C ALA A 87 5.47 13.02 -2.76
N ASP A 88 5.54 13.70 -3.91
CA ASP A 88 4.90 13.27 -5.16
C ASP A 88 5.39 11.88 -5.63
N MET A 89 6.68 11.58 -5.45
CA MET A 89 7.27 10.28 -5.80
C MET A 89 6.72 9.14 -4.94
N ILE A 90 6.65 9.34 -3.61
CA ILE A 90 6.11 8.35 -2.67
C ILE A 90 4.61 8.14 -2.91
N GLU A 91 3.84 9.21 -3.10
CA GLU A 91 2.39 9.13 -3.34
C GLU A 91 2.05 8.51 -4.70
N SER A 92 2.85 8.77 -5.75
CA SER A 92 2.61 8.18 -7.08
C SER A 92 2.73 6.66 -7.05
N ARG A 93 3.68 6.12 -6.30
CA ARG A 93 3.88 4.67 -6.17
C ARG A 93 2.82 4.00 -5.30
N PHE A 94 2.34 4.67 -4.25
CA PHE A 94 1.18 4.21 -3.48
C PHE A 94 -0.07 4.06 -4.37
N LYS A 95 -0.35 5.05 -5.23
CA LYS A 95 -1.48 5.01 -6.17
C LYS A 95 -1.34 3.91 -7.24
N GLU A 96 -0.13 3.68 -7.73
CA GLU A 96 0.15 2.65 -8.73
C GLU A 96 -0.07 1.23 -8.17
N GLN A 97 0.38 0.99 -6.93
CA GLN A 97 0.19 -0.28 -6.23
C GLN A 97 -1.30 -0.56 -5.91
N ALA A 98 -2.04 0.44 -5.43
CA ALA A 98 -3.48 0.32 -5.18
C ALA A 98 -4.29 0.01 -6.46
N SER A 99 -3.82 0.47 -7.62
CA SER A 99 -4.47 0.19 -8.91
C SER A 99 -4.15 -1.20 -9.49
N ALA A 100 -3.01 -1.80 -9.12
CA ALA A 100 -2.61 -3.14 -9.55
C ALA A 100 -3.40 -4.23 -8.80
N ASP A 101 -3.68 -4.03 -7.51
CA ASP A 101 -4.45 -4.98 -6.71
C ASP A 101 -5.92 -5.06 -7.16
N TYR A 102 -6.48 -3.98 -7.70
CA TYR A 102 -7.81 -3.99 -8.33
C TYR A 102 -7.88 -4.88 -9.59
N ARG A 103 -6.79 -4.96 -10.38
CA ARG A 103 -6.72 -5.84 -11.57
C ARG A 103 -6.59 -7.33 -11.20
N SER A 104 -5.98 -7.64 -10.06
CA SER A 104 -5.82 -9.01 -9.59
C SER A 104 -7.13 -9.61 -9.04
N ASP A 105 -7.99 -8.81 -8.40
CA ASP A 105 -9.28 -9.29 -7.88
C ASP A 105 -10.33 -9.47 -9.00
N ALA A 106 -10.37 -8.55 -9.98
CA ALA A 106 -11.23 -8.67 -11.15
C ALA A 106 -10.90 -9.90 -12.03
N SER A 107 -9.63 -10.32 -12.05
CA SER A 107 -9.19 -11.53 -12.78
C SER A 107 -9.56 -12.84 -12.06
N LYS A 108 -9.83 -12.79 -10.75
CA LYS A 108 -10.28 -13.94 -9.96
C LYS A 108 -11.78 -14.19 -10.11
N SER A 109 -12.58 -13.14 -10.30
CA SER A 109 -14.02 -13.21 -10.56
C SER A 109 -14.38 -13.91 -11.88
N ASN A 110 -13.65 -13.63 -12.97
CA ASN A 110 -13.98 -14.17 -14.28
C ASN A 110 -13.62 -15.65 -14.48
N ASN A 111 -12.78 -16.23 -13.61
CA ASN A 111 -12.44 -17.66 -13.67
C ASN A 111 -13.37 -18.53 -12.82
N LEU A 112 -14.14 -17.96 -11.89
CA LEU A 112 -15.08 -18.73 -11.06
C LEU A 112 -16.44 -18.96 -11.76
N SER A 113 -16.84 -18.06 -12.67
CA SER A 113 -18.05 -18.19 -13.48
C SER A 113 -17.94 -19.20 -14.63
N SER A 114 -16.71 -19.50 -15.08
CA SER A 114 -16.46 -20.51 -16.13
C SER A 114 -16.20 -21.92 -15.58
N ALA A 115 -15.78 -22.05 -14.31
CA ALA A 115 -15.53 -23.36 -13.69
C ALA A 115 -16.82 -24.02 -13.14
N ARG A 116 -17.86 -23.23 -12.79
CA ARG A 116 -19.15 -23.75 -12.27
C ARG A 116 -20.19 -24.01 -13.37
N LYS A 117 -19.77 -24.25 -14.60
CA LYS A 117 -20.65 -24.68 -15.71
C LYS A 117 -20.14 -25.94 -16.40
N ARG A 118 -19.57 -26.87 -15.62
CA ARG A 118 -19.21 -28.23 -16.05
C ARG A 118 -19.57 -29.27 -14.98
N GLN A 119 -20.75 -29.15 -14.40
CA GLN A 119 -21.32 -30.20 -13.56
C GLN A 119 -22.85 -30.05 -13.54
N THR A 120 -23.48 -30.25 -14.69
CA THR A 120 -24.94 -30.48 -14.87
C THR A 120 -25.27 -30.63 -16.37
N VAL A 121 -24.47 -31.39 -17.12
CA VAL A 121 -24.91 -31.92 -18.43
C VAL A 121 -24.40 -33.35 -18.51
N GLY A 122 -25.12 -34.24 -17.83
CA GLY A 122 -24.78 -35.66 -17.76
C GLY A 122 -25.88 -36.49 -17.12
N GLN A 123 -27.14 -36.05 -17.18
CA GLN A 123 -28.28 -36.87 -16.77
C GLN A 123 -29.58 -36.40 -17.41
N LEU A 124 -29.59 -36.27 -18.74
CA LEU A 124 -30.81 -36.19 -19.55
C LEU A 124 -30.56 -37.05 -20.77
N GLY A 125 -30.72 -38.36 -20.61
CA GLY A 125 -30.40 -39.31 -21.68
C GLY A 125 -30.75 -40.74 -21.35
N LYS A 126 -31.89 -40.98 -20.66
CA LYS A 126 -32.58 -42.29 -20.58
C LYS A 126 -34.06 -42.14 -20.20
N GLU A 127 -34.83 -41.26 -20.83
CA GLU A 127 -36.31 -41.30 -20.74
C GLU A 127 -36.99 -40.82 -22.03
N MET A 128 -36.56 -41.34 -23.19
CA MET A 128 -37.28 -41.19 -24.46
C MET A 128 -37.32 -42.50 -25.24
N GLU A 129 -37.75 -43.59 -24.60
CA GLU A 129 -37.93 -44.89 -25.28
C GLU A 129 -39.10 -45.69 -24.67
N LEU A 130 -40.17 -45.04 -24.20
CA LEU A 130 -41.42 -45.74 -23.79
C LEU A 130 -42.71 -44.95 -24.07
N GLN A 131 -42.75 -44.08 -25.09
CA GLN A 131 -44.01 -43.40 -25.49
C GLN A 131 -44.41 -43.58 -26.97
N TRP A 132 -43.79 -44.50 -27.72
CA TRP A 132 -44.18 -44.80 -29.10
C TRP A 132 -44.74 -46.21 -29.34
N LEU A 133 -45.02 -47.00 -28.29
CA LEU A 133 -45.64 -48.33 -28.44
C LEU A 133 -47.11 -48.43 -28.00
N PHE A 134 -47.80 -47.32 -27.75
CA PHE A 134 -49.23 -47.34 -27.36
C PHE A 134 -50.20 -46.65 -28.33
N PHE A 135 -49.76 -46.25 -29.53
CA PHE A 135 -50.62 -45.57 -30.52
C PHE A 135 -50.57 -46.14 -31.94
N SER A 136 -50.39 -47.46 -32.08
CA SER A 136 -50.88 -48.18 -33.25
C SER A 136 -51.67 -49.40 -32.79
N LEU A 137 -52.92 -49.44 -33.26
CA LEU A 137 -53.86 -50.56 -33.33
C LEU A 137 -53.21 -51.95 -33.30
#